data_AF-A0A954S311-F1
#
_entry.id   AF-A0A954S311-F1
#
_cell.length_a   1.000
_cell.length_b   1.000
_cell.length_c   1.000
_cell.angle_alpha   90.00
_cell.angle_beta   90.00
_cell.angle_gamma   90.00
#
_symmetry.space_group_name_H-M   'P 1'
#
loop_
_entity.id
_entity.type
_entity.pdbx_description
1 polymer ?
#
loop_
_entity_poly.entity_id
_entity_poly.type
_entity_poly.pdbx_seq_one_letter_code
_entity_poly.pdbx_strand_id
1 'polypeptide(L)'
;QRTRDLLQHLPKRDDGRFDAGPRALGELPKKGREAAFAPYPEFLPVSEILFDAWTLTTIRDELPGRPPVADWLHGVPPDWEPPQTSVAWREEVERLTEDVLRRQSPPLDPEELEKVLEAYPLKPHELLSDRTDRVFSEIKTLASEYGDVWTWIVSPRGKVVRKKLQEIVDEGAERLEHQTVLLPPSVGGLREGLLDGKAKAPEGIAVLDVADKWLNPAGQRRRVRLVPDPTNNDDRKQSLKDHELGDLTKWREVAKFELTPTEEELTDEEQSSVKVWYWFVRPSSEKDEDSFSRQAPEIQFLRSHLNCAKDYAVKIVAALQLPEPEGTAVIVAAELHDLGKDRKLWQHGIGNKAYDPTNPETIWAKSNNNRRPANEGYRHEFGTLLQLEKQDVFKNQPEDVQELIRHLIAAHHGRGRPHFPRDEAFDPEAYSRGELTQEGVFELVCEVPGRFARLQREYGRWGLAWLESLVRAADVMASRNLEVES
;
A
#
# COMPACT_ATOMS: atom_id res chain seq x y z
N GLN A 1 25.06 10.64 -27.47
CA GLN A 1 25.93 10.42 -28.65
C GLN A 1 26.83 9.20 -28.49
N ARG A 2 27.73 9.16 -27.50
CA ARG A 2 28.66 8.03 -27.27
C ARG A 2 27.98 6.66 -27.17
N THR A 3 26.85 6.57 -26.47
CA THR A 3 26.04 5.35 -26.39
C THR A 3 25.55 4.89 -27.76
N ARG A 4 25.02 5.82 -28.57
CA ARG A 4 24.56 5.53 -29.94
C ARG A 4 25.71 5.03 -30.82
N ASP A 5 26.86 5.70 -30.76
CA ASP A 5 28.05 5.33 -31.55
C ASP A 5 28.55 3.93 -31.14
N LEU A 6 28.52 3.60 -29.85
CA LEU A 6 28.90 2.29 -29.36
C LEU A 6 27.91 1.19 -29.81
N LEU A 7 26.60 1.45 -29.73
CA LEU A 7 25.57 0.48 -30.13
C LEU A 7 25.59 0.16 -31.63
N GLN A 8 26.15 1.04 -32.48
CA GLN A 8 26.35 0.75 -33.91
C GLN A 8 27.40 -0.34 -34.18
N HIS A 9 28.21 -0.71 -33.19
CA HIS A 9 29.22 -1.77 -33.30
C HIS A 9 28.67 -3.16 -32.93
N LEU A 10 27.39 -3.26 -32.53
CA LEU A 10 26.76 -4.54 -32.25
C LEU A 10 26.67 -5.38 -33.54
N PRO A 11 26.72 -6.72 -33.44
CA PRO A 11 26.51 -7.59 -34.60
C PRO A 11 25.09 -7.38 -35.15
N LYS A 12 24.96 -7.47 -36.47
CA LYS A 12 23.65 -7.43 -37.12
C LYS A 12 23.02 -8.81 -37.15
N ARG A 13 21.73 -8.88 -36.87
CA ARG A 13 20.88 -10.05 -37.06
C ARG A 13 20.44 -10.14 -38.51
N ASP A 14 19.86 -11.28 -38.88
CA ASP A 14 19.38 -11.55 -40.24
C ASP A 14 18.26 -10.59 -40.69
N ASP A 15 17.55 -9.96 -39.75
CA ASP A 15 16.53 -8.94 -40.02
C ASP A 15 17.12 -7.52 -40.23
N GLY A 16 18.46 -7.40 -40.24
CA GLY A 16 19.18 -6.14 -40.42
C GLY A 16 19.25 -5.26 -39.17
N ARG A 17 18.65 -5.68 -38.04
CA ARG A 17 18.72 -4.97 -36.76
C ARG A 17 19.96 -5.37 -35.98
N PHE A 18 20.37 -4.52 -35.02
CA PHE A 18 21.50 -4.82 -34.14
C PHE A 18 21.09 -5.80 -33.03
N ASP A 19 21.94 -6.77 -32.72
CA ASP A 19 21.75 -7.70 -31.60
C ASP A 19 22.16 -7.04 -30.28
N ALA A 20 21.17 -6.65 -29.47
CA ALA A 20 21.35 -6.09 -28.14
C ALA A 20 21.25 -7.14 -27.03
N GLY A 21 21.49 -8.42 -27.32
CA GLY A 21 21.51 -9.48 -26.31
C GLY A 21 22.63 -9.25 -25.25
N PRO A 22 22.47 -9.77 -24.01
CA PRO A 22 23.45 -9.58 -22.94
C PRO A 22 24.88 -9.97 -23.31
N ARG A 23 25.03 -11.03 -24.13
CA ARG A 23 26.33 -11.47 -24.65
C ARG A 23 26.95 -10.44 -25.60
N ALA A 24 26.22 -9.99 -26.62
CA ALA A 24 26.70 -9.02 -27.60
C ALA A 24 27.05 -7.67 -26.95
N LEU A 25 26.24 -7.24 -25.98
CA LEU A 25 26.55 -6.07 -25.14
C LEU A 25 27.81 -6.28 -24.29
N GLY A 26 28.01 -7.47 -23.73
CA GLY A 26 29.20 -7.83 -22.96
C GLY A 26 30.50 -7.86 -23.77
N GLU A 27 30.41 -8.22 -25.05
CA GLU A 27 31.53 -8.30 -26.01
C GLU A 27 31.99 -6.92 -26.50
N LEU A 28 31.21 -5.85 -26.29
CA LEU A 28 31.63 -4.48 -26.60
C LEU A 28 32.87 -4.07 -25.78
N PRO A 29 33.81 -3.29 -26.36
CA PRO A 29 35.03 -2.87 -25.68
C PRO A 29 34.75 -2.21 -24.33
N LYS A 30 35.40 -2.70 -23.25
CA LYS A 30 35.19 -2.21 -21.87
C LYS A 30 35.31 -0.68 -21.76
N LYS A 31 36.37 -0.09 -22.31
CA LYS A 31 36.56 1.38 -22.34
C LYS A 31 35.44 2.11 -23.06
N GLY A 32 34.94 1.54 -24.15
CA GLY A 32 33.82 2.09 -24.91
C GLY A 32 32.53 2.05 -24.09
N ARG A 33 32.27 0.93 -23.40
CA ARG A 33 31.14 0.79 -22.48
C ARG A 33 31.22 1.80 -21.35
N GLU A 34 32.33 1.87 -20.63
CA GLU A 34 32.56 2.83 -19.54
C GLU A 34 32.35 4.28 -19.99
N ALA A 35 32.84 4.65 -21.17
CA ALA A 35 32.67 6.00 -21.73
C ALA A 35 31.26 6.28 -22.28
N ALA A 36 30.45 5.24 -22.48
CA ALA A 36 29.08 5.31 -22.99
C ALA A 36 28.02 5.22 -21.90
N PHE A 37 28.38 4.81 -20.68
CA PHE A 37 27.53 4.93 -19.50
C PHE A 37 27.39 6.40 -19.09
N ALA A 38 26.28 6.71 -18.43
CA ALA A 38 26.14 7.97 -17.73
C ALA A 38 27.29 8.12 -16.71
N PRO A 39 27.81 9.34 -16.50
CA PRO A 39 28.73 9.57 -15.40
C PRO A 39 28.07 9.14 -14.08
N TYR A 40 28.88 8.70 -13.12
CA TYR A 40 28.37 8.42 -11.78
C TYR A 40 27.71 9.68 -11.21
N PRO A 41 26.49 9.58 -10.65
CA PRO A 41 25.84 10.71 -10.03
C PRO A 41 26.60 11.13 -8.77
N GLU A 42 26.37 12.36 -8.33
CA GLU A 42 26.95 12.85 -7.08
C GLU A 42 26.19 12.24 -5.91
N PHE A 43 26.85 11.42 -5.09
CA PHE A 43 26.23 10.84 -3.91
C PHE A 43 26.41 11.76 -2.71
N LEU A 44 25.29 12.10 -2.07
CA LEU A 44 25.31 12.89 -0.85
C LEU A 44 25.88 12.07 0.32
N PRO A 45 26.68 12.70 1.21
CA PRO A 45 27.14 12.01 2.41
C PRO A 45 25.94 11.67 3.30
N VAL A 46 25.89 10.43 3.76
CA VAL A 46 24.95 10.00 4.80
C VAL A 46 25.46 10.38 6.18
N SER A 47 24.53 10.56 7.13
CA SER A 47 24.85 10.74 8.55
C SER A 47 23.97 9.85 9.41
N GLU A 48 24.41 9.59 10.64
CA GLU A 48 23.65 8.81 11.62
C GLU A 48 22.25 9.40 11.87
N ILE A 49 22.15 10.73 11.91
CA ILE A 49 20.88 11.45 12.13
C ILE A 49 19.90 11.22 10.96
N LEU A 50 20.40 11.21 9.72
CA LEU A 50 19.56 10.95 8.54
C LEU A 50 19.00 9.53 8.58
N PHE A 51 19.84 8.55 8.91
CA PHE A 51 19.37 7.19 9.04
C PHE A 51 18.37 7.02 10.19
N ASP A 52 18.60 7.65 11.35
CA ASP A 52 17.62 7.64 12.44
C ASP A 52 16.29 8.24 11.97
N ALA A 53 16.30 9.37 11.28
CA ALA A 53 15.09 9.98 10.75
C ALA A 53 14.35 9.04 9.77
N TRP A 54 15.06 8.40 8.84
CA TRP A 54 14.46 7.45 7.88
C TRP A 54 13.91 6.18 8.53
N THR A 55 14.43 5.77 9.68
CA THR A 55 13.91 4.59 10.41
C THR A 55 12.59 4.85 11.15
N LEU A 56 12.14 6.11 11.28
CA LEU A 56 10.88 6.48 11.96
C LEU A 56 9.65 6.24 11.07
N THR A 57 9.40 4.99 10.71
CA THR A 57 8.38 4.60 9.72
C THR A 57 6.93 4.80 10.19
N THR A 58 6.68 4.92 11.50
CA THR A 58 5.34 5.30 12.00
C THR A 58 4.96 6.71 11.54
N ILE A 59 5.93 7.65 11.52
CA ILE A 59 5.68 9.05 11.17
C ILE A 59 5.57 9.14 9.66
N ARG A 60 4.36 9.33 9.13
CA ARG A 60 4.12 9.52 7.69
C ARG A 60 4.19 10.97 7.25
N ASP A 61 3.92 11.89 8.16
CA ASP A 61 3.96 13.33 7.92
C ASP A 61 5.38 13.85 7.63
N GLU A 62 5.41 15.10 7.18
CA GLU A 62 6.65 15.84 7.02
C GLU A 62 7.36 15.98 8.37
N LEU A 63 8.61 15.51 8.42
CA LEU A 63 9.44 15.56 9.61
C LEU A 63 10.65 16.44 9.29
N PRO A 64 10.84 17.58 9.98
CA PRO A 64 12.01 18.42 9.78
C PRO A 64 13.31 17.62 9.91
N GLY A 65 14.22 17.80 8.96
CA GLY A 65 15.48 17.06 8.92
C GLY A 65 15.39 15.63 8.37
N ARG A 66 14.22 15.22 7.83
CA ARG A 66 14.05 13.95 7.11
C ARG A 66 13.81 14.19 5.61
N PRO A 67 14.87 14.48 4.84
CA PRO A 67 14.72 14.64 3.39
C PRO A 67 14.23 13.34 2.74
N PRO A 68 13.70 13.40 1.50
CA PRO A 68 13.49 12.21 0.69
C PRO A 68 14.77 11.37 0.59
N VAL A 69 14.65 10.06 0.70
CA VAL A 69 15.83 9.15 0.70
C VAL A 69 16.41 8.93 -0.69
N ALA A 70 15.67 9.31 -1.75
CA ALA A 70 15.99 9.05 -3.14
C ALA A 70 17.39 9.56 -3.54
N ASP A 71 17.73 10.81 -3.22
CA ASP A 71 19.02 11.42 -3.61
C ASP A 71 20.22 10.71 -2.97
N TRP A 72 20.04 10.10 -1.79
CA TRP A 72 21.09 9.32 -1.13
C TRP A 72 21.19 7.89 -1.66
N LEU A 73 20.09 7.33 -2.17
CA LEU A 73 20.09 5.98 -2.76
C LEU A 73 20.53 5.97 -4.22
N HIS A 74 20.11 6.97 -4.99
CA HIS A 74 20.28 7.03 -6.44
C HIS A 74 21.35 8.03 -6.86
N GLY A 75 21.80 8.89 -5.93
CA GLY A 75 22.64 10.05 -6.23
C GLY A 75 21.77 11.25 -6.63
N VAL A 76 22.30 12.46 -6.44
CA VAL A 76 21.68 13.69 -6.93
C VAL A 76 21.66 13.62 -8.44
N PRO A 77 20.47 13.72 -9.07
CA PRO A 77 20.38 13.81 -10.51
C PRO A 77 21.24 14.97 -10.98
N PRO A 78 22.26 14.74 -11.83
CA PRO A 78 23.03 15.82 -12.41
C PRO A 78 22.12 16.69 -13.29
N ASP A 79 22.52 17.93 -13.61
CA ASP A 79 21.71 18.90 -14.39
C ASP A 79 21.14 18.36 -15.73
N TRP A 80 21.67 17.24 -16.26
CA TRP A 80 21.19 16.59 -17.47
C TRP A 80 20.07 15.55 -17.25
N GLU A 81 19.78 15.17 -16.01
CA GLU A 81 18.68 14.29 -15.63
C GLU A 81 17.60 15.11 -14.91
N PRO A 82 16.70 15.77 -15.65
CA PRO A 82 15.66 16.60 -15.06
C PRO A 82 14.69 15.77 -14.22
N PRO A 83 14.02 16.38 -13.23
CA PRO A 83 13.00 15.70 -12.44
C PRO A 83 11.89 15.17 -13.35
N GLN A 84 11.24 14.10 -12.89
CA GLN A 84 10.17 13.45 -13.61
C GLN A 84 8.85 13.57 -12.86
N THR A 85 7.77 13.67 -13.61
CA THR A 85 6.40 13.64 -13.09
C THR A 85 5.65 12.54 -13.81
N SER A 86 4.91 11.74 -13.04
CA SER A 86 4.03 10.72 -13.60
C SER A 86 2.61 11.28 -13.75
N VAL A 87 1.91 10.84 -14.78
CA VAL A 87 0.51 11.20 -15.05
C VAL A 87 -0.29 9.92 -15.24
N ALA A 88 -1.50 9.88 -14.70
CA ALA A 88 -2.46 8.83 -14.96
C ALA A 88 -3.87 9.40 -15.08
N TRP A 89 -4.78 8.63 -15.68
CA TRP A 89 -6.18 9.02 -15.83
C TRP A 89 -7.05 8.13 -14.96
N ARG A 90 -7.85 8.74 -14.10
CA ARG A 90 -8.63 8.03 -13.08
C ARG A 90 -10.03 8.62 -12.98
N GLU A 91 -11.03 7.79 -13.25
CA GLU A 91 -12.45 8.12 -13.24
C GLU A 91 -12.92 8.64 -11.88
N GLU A 92 -12.30 8.22 -10.77
CA GLU A 92 -12.63 8.77 -9.45
C GLU A 92 -12.29 10.24 -9.28
N VAL A 93 -11.30 10.75 -10.01
CA VAL A 93 -10.95 12.17 -9.98
C VAL A 93 -12.09 13.00 -10.55
N GLU A 94 -12.82 12.42 -11.52
CA GLU A 94 -13.98 13.02 -12.17
C GLU A 94 -15.27 12.83 -11.36
N ARG A 95 -15.54 11.59 -10.91
CA ARG A 95 -16.80 11.22 -10.25
C ARG A 95 -16.87 11.65 -8.79
N LEU A 96 -15.76 11.66 -8.06
CA LEU A 96 -15.72 12.05 -6.65
C LEU A 96 -15.53 13.57 -6.53
N THR A 97 -16.57 14.30 -6.94
CA THR A 97 -16.64 15.75 -6.79
C THR A 97 -16.63 16.16 -5.32
N GLU A 98 -16.37 17.44 -5.05
CA GLU A 98 -16.33 17.94 -3.67
C GLU A 98 -17.63 17.67 -2.91
N ASP A 99 -18.78 17.79 -3.58
CA ASP A 99 -20.08 17.48 -2.98
C ASP A 99 -20.24 15.99 -2.66
N VAL A 100 -19.80 15.11 -3.56
CA VAL A 100 -19.83 13.65 -3.33
C VAL A 100 -18.95 13.29 -2.13
N LEU A 101 -17.74 13.83 -2.04
CA LEU A 101 -16.81 13.57 -0.95
C LEU A 101 -17.37 13.99 0.41
N ARG A 102 -17.99 15.18 0.50
CA ARG A 102 -18.58 15.71 1.74
C ARG A 102 -19.81 14.93 2.21
N ARG A 103 -20.57 14.33 1.28
CA ARG A 103 -21.81 13.59 1.56
C ARG A 103 -21.57 12.13 1.96
N GLN A 104 -20.36 11.60 1.76
CA GLN A 104 -20.05 10.25 2.23
C GLN A 104 -20.17 10.15 3.76
N SER A 105 -20.41 8.94 4.25
CA SER A 105 -20.47 8.65 5.68
C SER A 105 -19.47 7.53 6.02
N PRO A 106 -18.33 7.85 6.68
CA PRO A 106 -17.86 9.21 7.01
C PRO A 106 -17.45 10.01 5.76
N PRO A 107 -17.32 11.35 5.85
CA PRO A 107 -16.81 12.17 4.76
C PRO A 107 -15.44 11.69 4.29
N LEU A 108 -15.20 11.72 2.97
CA LEU A 108 -13.91 11.36 2.39
C LEU A 108 -12.96 12.55 2.45
N ASP A 109 -12.18 12.60 3.52
CA ASP A 109 -11.05 13.53 3.65
C ASP A 109 -9.81 13.02 2.88
N PRO A 110 -8.72 13.79 2.78
CA PRO A 110 -7.50 13.35 2.11
C PRO A 110 -6.95 12.01 2.62
N GLU A 111 -7.07 11.71 3.91
CA GLU A 111 -6.55 10.47 4.49
C GLU A 111 -7.38 9.25 4.04
N GLU A 112 -8.70 9.39 3.92
CA GLU A 112 -9.52 8.33 3.33
C GLU A 112 -9.26 8.13 1.84
N LEU A 113 -8.94 9.19 1.08
CA LEU A 113 -8.51 9.05 -0.32
C LEU A 113 -7.17 8.30 -0.44
N GLU A 114 -6.24 8.53 0.48
CA GLU A 114 -5.00 7.75 0.58
C GLU A 114 -5.31 6.27 0.81
N LYS A 115 -6.24 5.94 1.71
CA LYS A 115 -6.66 4.56 1.97
C LYS A 115 -7.34 3.91 0.76
N VAL A 116 -8.12 4.68 -0.01
CA VAL A 116 -8.73 4.23 -1.27
C VAL A 116 -7.66 3.87 -2.30
N LEU A 117 -6.64 4.73 -2.48
CA LEU A 117 -5.52 4.43 -3.38
C LEU A 117 -4.62 3.31 -2.84
N GLU A 118 -4.45 3.14 -1.53
CA GLU A 118 -3.74 1.97 -0.96
C GLU A 118 -4.48 0.66 -1.31
N ALA A 119 -5.82 0.69 -1.28
CA ALA A 119 -6.65 -0.46 -1.61
C ALA A 119 -6.80 -0.71 -3.12
N TYR A 120 -6.67 0.34 -3.94
CA TYR A 120 -6.73 0.30 -5.40
C TYR A 120 -5.52 1.03 -6.04
N PRO A 121 -4.30 0.50 -5.85
CA PRO A 121 -3.06 1.23 -6.14
C PRO A 121 -2.83 1.42 -7.62
N LEU A 122 -2.17 2.52 -7.97
CA LEU A 122 -1.67 2.76 -9.33
C LEU A 122 -0.67 1.67 -9.72
N LYS A 123 -0.81 1.16 -10.93
CA LYS A 123 0.01 0.11 -11.52
C LYS A 123 0.83 0.69 -12.67
N PRO A 124 1.98 0.08 -13.02
CA PRO A 124 2.86 0.60 -14.06
C PRO A 124 2.18 0.84 -15.42
N HIS A 125 1.17 0.04 -15.80
CA HIS A 125 0.44 0.21 -17.06
C HIS A 125 -0.51 1.42 -17.08
N GLU A 126 -0.78 2.03 -15.93
CA GLU A 126 -1.59 3.25 -15.81
C GLU A 126 -0.75 4.52 -15.88
N LEU A 127 0.57 4.42 -15.69
CA LEU A 127 1.45 5.55 -15.48
C LEU A 127 2.18 5.93 -16.77
N LEU A 128 2.08 7.21 -17.12
CA LEU A 128 2.93 7.86 -18.12
C LEU A 128 3.90 8.78 -17.38
N SER A 129 5.21 8.50 -17.48
CA SER A 129 6.25 9.33 -16.86
C SER A 129 6.99 10.12 -17.94
N ASP A 130 7.20 11.41 -17.69
CA ASP A 130 8.01 12.29 -18.53
C ASP A 130 8.70 13.33 -17.65
N ARG A 131 9.56 14.17 -18.26
CA ARG A 131 10.21 15.29 -17.59
C ARG A 131 9.17 16.25 -17.03
N THR A 132 9.38 16.68 -15.79
CA THR A 132 8.46 17.59 -15.07
C THR A 132 8.20 18.87 -15.84
N ASP A 133 9.21 19.44 -16.51
CA ASP A 133 9.04 20.67 -17.30
C ASP A 133 8.14 20.46 -18.52
N ARG A 134 8.28 19.31 -19.21
CA ARG A 134 7.39 18.94 -20.31
C ARG A 134 5.97 18.68 -19.80
N VAL A 135 5.82 17.90 -18.73
CA VAL A 135 4.51 17.63 -18.10
C VAL A 135 3.82 18.93 -17.70
N PHE A 136 4.54 19.84 -17.05
CA PHE A 136 4.02 21.14 -16.65
C PHE A 136 3.57 21.99 -17.85
N SER A 137 4.32 21.99 -18.95
CA SER A 137 3.93 22.68 -20.19
C SER A 137 2.62 22.13 -20.78
N GLU A 138 2.43 20.81 -20.78
CA GLU A 138 1.20 20.19 -21.25
C GLU A 138 0.03 20.45 -20.29
N ILE A 139 0.25 20.39 -18.97
CA ILE A 139 -0.75 20.75 -17.95
C ILE A 139 -1.19 22.20 -18.11
N LYS A 140 -0.27 23.13 -18.36
CA LYS A 140 -0.58 24.54 -18.63
C LYS A 140 -1.48 24.69 -19.87
N THR A 141 -1.27 23.85 -20.88
CA THR A 141 -2.12 23.83 -22.06
C THR A 141 -3.52 23.32 -21.71
N LEU A 142 -3.63 22.22 -20.95
CA LEU A 142 -4.93 21.70 -20.47
C LEU A 142 -5.68 22.70 -19.59
N ALA A 143 -4.99 23.39 -18.68
CA ALA A 143 -5.57 24.38 -17.77
C ALA A 143 -6.21 25.57 -18.51
N SER A 144 -5.81 25.85 -19.76
CA SER A 144 -6.42 26.93 -20.54
C SER A 144 -7.89 26.68 -20.89
N GLU A 145 -8.31 25.41 -20.97
CA GLU A 145 -9.69 25.00 -21.23
C GLU A 145 -10.35 24.40 -19.98
N TYR A 146 -9.58 23.70 -19.14
CA TYR A 146 -10.07 22.92 -18.00
C TYR A 146 -9.56 23.44 -16.65
N GLY A 147 -9.21 24.73 -16.53
CA GLY A 147 -8.55 25.28 -15.34
C GLY A 147 -9.27 25.04 -14.01
N ASP A 148 -10.61 25.01 -14.01
CA ASP A 148 -11.43 24.75 -12.83
C ASP A 148 -11.63 23.27 -12.46
N VAL A 149 -11.13 22.35 -13.30
CA VAL A 149 -11.29 20.91 -13.10
C VAL A 149 -10.36 20.42 -12.00
N TRP A 150 -10.92 19.61 -11.10
CA TRP A 150 -10.17 18.99 -9.99
C TRP A 150 -9.23 17.89 -10.50
N THR A 151 -8.08 17.81 -9.84
CA THR A 151 -7.03 16.80 -10.04
C THR A 151 -6.52 16.33 -8.69
N TRP A 152 -5.92 15.14 -8.64
CA TRP A 152 -5.27 14.65 -7.43
C TRP A 152 -3.76 14.57 -7.65
N ILE A 153 -3.01 15.16 -6.73
CA ILE A 153 -1.54 15.10 -6.69
C ILE A 153 -1.17 14.07 -5.62
N VAL A 154 -0.52 13.00 -6.04
CA VAL A 154 -0.09 11.90 -5.18
C VAL A 154 1.41 11.96 -5.00
N SER A 155 1.83 12.09 -3.74
CA SER A 155 3.26 12.11 -3.39
C SER A 155 3.88 10.71 -3.42
N PRO A 156 5.23 10.62 -3.48
CA PRO A 156 5.93 9.33 -3.35
C PRO A 156 5.60 8.54 -2.08
N ARG A 157 5.12 9.22 -1.02
CA ARG A 157 4.70 8.59 0.24
C ARG A 157 3.21 8.24 0.27
N GLY A 158 2.50 8.40 -0.84
CA GLY A 158 1.07 8.10 -0.96
C GLY A 158 0.14 9.24 -0.57
N LYS A 159 0.64 10.33 0.03
CA LYS A 159 -0.18 11.49 0.43
C LYS A 159 -0.92 12.06 -0.78
N VAL A 160 -2.23 12.28 -0.63
CA VAL A 160 -3.11 12.81 -1.67
C VAL A 160 -3.49 14.25 -1.37
N VAL A 161 -3.31 15.14 -2.35
CA VAL A 161 -3.80 16.52 -2.29
C VAL A 161 -4.66 16.80 -3.50
N ARG A 162 -5.85 17.37 -3.30
CA ARG A 162 -6.73 17.78 -4.39
C ARG A 162 -6.44 19.22 -4.77
N LYS A 163 -6.24 19.47 -6.06
CA LYS A 163 -6.02 20.82 -6.62
C LYS A 163 -6.74 20.97 -7.94
N LYS A 164 -7.15 22.19 -8.26
CA LYS A 164 -7.59 22.51 -9.62
C LYS A 164 -6.40 22.57 -10.58
N LEU A 165 -6.64 22.31 -11.86
CA LEU A 165 -5.59 22.42 -12.89
C LEU A 165 -4.93 23.80 -12.89
N GLN A 166 -5.70 24.87 -12.71
CA GLN A 166 -5.16 26.23 -12.65
C GLN A 166 -4.26 26.46 -11.43
N GLU A 167 -4.62 25.90 -10.26
CA GLU A 167 -3.82 26.01 -9.04
C GLU A 167 -2.45 25.34 -9.21
N ILE A 168 -2.38 24.21 -9.94
CA ILE A 168 -1.10 23.56 -10.28
C ILE A 168 -0.23 24.50 -11.11
N VAL A 169 -0.81 25.19 -12.10
CA VAL A 169 -0.08 26.14 -12.96
C VAL A 169 0.43 27.33 -12.16
N ASP A 170 -0.38 27.85 -11.25
CA ASP A 170 -0.04 29.01 -10.42
C ASP A 170 1.10 28.71 -9.43
N GLU A 171 1.20 27.45 -8.97
CA GLU A 171 2.21 26.99 -8.02
C GLU A 171 3.57 26.63 -8.62
N GLY A 172 3.66 26.49 -9.94
CA GLY A 172 4.92 26.22 -10.63
C GLY A 172 5.28 24.73 -10.81
N ALA A 173 6.28 24.50 -11.67
CA ALA A 173 6.70 23.15 -12.07
C ALA A 173 7.39 22.38 -10.92
N GLU A 174 8.07 23.10 -10.03
CA GLU A 174 8.78 22.55 -8.88
C GLU A 174 7.87 21.75 -7.94
N ARG A 175 6.58 22.09 -7.89
CA ARG A 175 5.60 21.37 -7.06
C ARG A 175 5.19 20.02 -7.64
N LEU A 176 5.51 19.75 -8.90
CA LEU A 176 5.20 18.48 -9.57
C LEU A 176 6.38 17.50 -9.59
N GLU A 177 7.56 17.92 -9.15
CA GLU A 177 8.77 17.09 -9.16
C GLU A 177 8.55 15.80 -8.34
N HIS A 178 8.74 14.66 -9.01
CA HIS A 178 8.56 13.31 -8.45
C HIS A 178 7.15 13.00 -7.94
N GLN A 179 6.16 13.83 -8.28
CA GLN A 179 4.75 13.60 -7.97
C GLN A 179 4.08 12.76 -9.06
N THR A 180 2.93 12.19 -8.72
CA THR A 180 2.00 11.65 -9.70
C THR A 180 0.75 12.53 -9.78
N VAL A 181 0.40 13.00 -10.97
CA VAL A 181 -0.81 13.78 -11.24
C VAL A 181 -1.88 12.84 -11.79
N LEU A 182 -3.00 12.72 -11.08
CA LEU A 182 -4.18 12.00 -11.54
C LEU A 182 -5.14 13.00 -12.19
N LEU A 183 -5.34 12.81 -13.48
CA LEU A 183 -6.26 13.60 -14.31
C LEU A 183 -7.60 12.88 -14.44
N PRO A 184 -8.72 13.61 -14.49
CA PRO A 184 -9.99 13.03 -14.89
C PRO A 184 -9.94 12.66 -16.38
N PRO A 185 -10.53 11.54 -16.82
CA PRO A 185 -10.49 11.15 -18.23
C PRO A 185 -11.11 12.19 -19.18
N SER A 186 -12.10 12.97 -18.75
CA SER A 186 -12.73 14.01 -19.58
C SER A 186 -11.82 15.16 -20.02
N VAL A 187 -10.68 15.39 -19.36
CA VAL A 187 -9.74 16.45 -19.81
C VAL A 187 -8.89 16.02 -21.01
N GLY A 188 -8.90 14.75 -21.38
CA GLY A 188 -8.06 14.25 -22.46
C GLY A 188 -6.58 14.28 -22.09
N GLY A 189 -5.73 14.73 -23.00
CA GLY A 189 -4.31 14.89 -22.74
C GLY A 189 -3.42 13.73 -23.19
N LEU A 190 -3.97 12.66 -23.78
CA LEU A 190 -3.19 11.50 -24.24
C LEU A 190 -3.29 11.34 -25.76
N ARG A 191 -2.14 11.29 -26.45
CA ARG A 191 -2.07 10.96 -27.88
C ARG A 191 -0.87 10.05 -28.14
N GLU A 192 -1.13 8.89 -28.74
CA GLU A 192 -0.08 7.93 -29.16
C GLU A 192 0.90 7.54 -28.03
N GLY A 193 0.39 7.43 -26.79
CA GLY A 193 1.22 7.08 -25.62
C GLY A 193 2.06 8.23 -25.06
N LEU A 194 1.85 9.46 -25.52
CA LEU A 194 2.49 10.67 -25.01
C LEU A 194 1.46 11.63 -24.41
N LEU A 195 1.88 12.38 -23.39
CA LEU A 195 1.10 13.50 -22.88
C LEU A 195 1.12 14.63 -23.92
N ASP A 196 -0.07 15.13 -24.27
CA ASP A 196 -0.29 16.24 -25.20
C ASP A 196 -1.52 17.02 -24.75
N GLY A 197 -1.31 18.22 -24.21
CA GLY A 197 -2.38 19.05 -23.64
C GLY A 197 -3.38 19.59 -24.66
N LYS A 198 -3.19 19.35 -25.96
CA LYS A 198 -4.16 19.67 -27.02
C LYS A 198 -5.00 18.46 -27.43
N ALA A 199 -4.64 17.26 -26.99
CA ALA A 199 -5.37 16.06 -27.30
C ALA A 199 -6.70 16.06 -26.54
N LYS A 200 -7.81 16.05 -27.28
CA LYS A 200 -9.15 15.96 -26.68
C LYS A 200 -9.39 14.59 -26.08
N ALA A 201 -10.29 14.53 -25.10
CA ALA A 201 -10.79 13.25 -24.60
C ALA A 201 -11.41 12.44 -25.76
N PRO A 202 -11.08 11.13 -25.86
CA PRO A 202 -11.75 10.25 -26.80
C PRO A 202 -13.24 10.12 -26.48
N GLU A 203 -14.06 9.74 -27.47
CA GLU A 203 -15.47 9.42 -27.24
C GLU A 203 -15.57 8.23 -26.27
N GLY A 204 -16.13 8.49 -25.08
CA GLY A 204 -16.21 7.56 -23.96
C GLY A 204 -15.15 7.82 -22.89
N ILE A 205 -15.60 8.32 -21.72
CA ILE A 205 -14.77 8.66 -20.54
C ILE A 205 -13.88 7.47 -20.11
N ALA A 206 -14.35 6.23 -20.28
CA ALA A 206 -13.63 5.01 -19.85
C ALA A 206 -12.42 4.61 -20.72
N VAL A 207 -12.10 5.32 -21.81
CA VAL A 207 -11.00 4.89 -22.70
C VAL A 207 -9.62 5.23 -22.12
N LEU A 208 -9.49 6.36 -21.43
CA LEU A 208 -8.20 6.78 -20.84
C LEU A 208 -7.94 6.14 -19.47
N ASP A 209 -8.99 5.87 -18.70
CA ASP A 209 -8.84 5.14 -17.44
C ASP A 209 -8.64 3.64 -17.72
N VAL A 210 -7.41 3.18 -17.53
CA VAL A 210 -7.02 1.79 -17.71
C VAL A 210 -6.81 1.05 -16.39
N ALA A 211 -7.26 1.60 -15.25
CA ALA A 211 -7.00 1.01 -13.94
C ALA A 211 -7.55 -0.42 -13.84
N ASP A 212 -8.70 -0.69 -14.43
CA ASP A 212 -9.33 -2.02 -14.39
C ASP A 212 -8.65 -3.04 -15.33
N LYS A 213 -7.68 -2.60 -16.15
CA LYS A 213 -6.88 -3.46 -17.05
C LYS A 213 -5.66 -4.07 -16.35
N TRP A 214 -5.70 -4.22 -15.04
CA TRP A 214 -4.74 -5.02 -14.30
C TRP A 214 -5.06 -6.51 -14.47
N LEU A 215 -4.32 -7.19 -15.34
CA LEU A 215 -4.56 -8.59 -15.69
C LEU A 215 -3.64 -9.55 -14.92
N ASN A 216 -4.14 -10.76 -14.65
CA ASN A 216 -3.32 -11.89 -14.19
C ASN A 216 -2.61 -12.57 -15.39
N PRO A 217 -1.69 -13.53 -15.15
CA PRO A 217 -1.00 -14.25 -16.23
C PRO A 217 -1.91 -14.98 -17.22
N ALA A 218 -3.16 -15.28 -16.82
CA ALA A 218 -4.18 -15.89 -17.67
C ALA A 218 -4.99 -14.85 -18.48
N GLY A 219 -4.64 -13.57 -18.41
CA GLY A 219 -5.32 -12.47 -19.12
C GLY A 219 -6.64 -12.02 -18.48
N GLN A 220 -6.95 -12.45 -17.26
CA GLN A 220 -8.18 -12.10 -16.55
C GLN A 220 -7.99 -10.87 -15.67
N ARG A 221 -8.99 -9.99 -15.60
CA ARG A 221 -8.95 -8.81 -14.71
C ARG A 221 -8.82 -9.22 -13.25
N ARG A 222 -7.97 -8.50 -12.52
CA ARG A 222 -7.76 -8.64 -11.07
C ARG A 222 -8.58 -7.67 -10.25
N ARG A 223 -9.20 -6.67 -10.87
CA ARG A 223 -10.02 -5.66 -10.18
C ARG A 223 -11.02 -5.05 -11.15
N VAL A 224 -12.10 -4.49 -10.61
CA VAL A 224 -13.17 -3.86 -11.39
C VAL A 224 -13.88 -2.80 -10.55
N ARG A 225 -14.27 -1.70 -11.17
CA ARG A 225 -15.16 -0.67 -10.60
C ARG A 225 -16.45 -0.65 -11.40
N LEU A 226 -17.60 -0.71 -10.74
CA LEU A 226 -18.89 -0.70 -11.44
C LEU A 226 -20.00 0.00 -10.66
N VAL A 227 -20.94 0.60 -11.39
CA VAL A 227 -22.21 1.12 -10.87
C VAL A 227 -23.31 0.15 -11.32
N PRO A 228 -23.88 -0.67 -10.40
CA PRO A 228 -25.00 -1.54 -10.74
C PRO A 228 -26.24 -0.74 -11.15
N ASP A 229 -27.08 -1.32 -12.00
CA ASP A 229 -28.36 -0.73 -12.41
C ASP A 229 -29.26 -0.50 -11.17
N PRO A 230 -29.77 0.73 -10.95
CA PRO A 230 -30.54 1.09 -9.77
C PRO A 230 -32.00 0.57 -9.77
N THR A 231 -32.50 0.02 -10.88
CA THR A 231 -33.94 -0.22 -11.07
C THR A 231 -34.55 -1.35 -10.21
N ASN A 232 -33.74 -2.20 -9.55
CA ASN A 232 -34.25 -3.16 -8.55
C ASN A 232 -33.15 -3.71 -7.61
N ASN A 233 -33.43 -3.84 -6.31
CA ASN A 233 -32.48 -4.38 -5.32
C ASN A 233 -32.19 -5.89 -5.54
N ASP A 234 -33.16 -6.66 -6.04
CA ASP A 234 -32.92 -8.06 -6.44
C ASP A 234 -32.02 -8.14 -7.67
N ASP A 235 -32.18 -7.21 -8.63
CA ASP A 235 -31.32 -7.11 -9.82
C ASP A 235 -29.90 -6.62 -9.46
N ARG A 236 -29.68 -5.90 -8.35
CA ARG A 236 -28.32 -5.59 -7.87
C ARG A 236 -27.55 -6.85 -7.49
N LYS A 237 -28.12 -7.72 -6.64
CA LYS A 237 -27.42 -8.95 -6.23
C LYS A 237 -27.24 -9.88 -7.42
N GLN A 238 -28.22 -9.90 -8.33
CA GLN A 238 -28.14 -10.71 -9.53
C GLN A 238 -27.08 -10.16 -10.52
N SER A 239 -27.02 -8.85 -10.75
CA SER A 239 -26.01 -8.21 -11.62
C SER A 239 -24.59 -8.38 -11.09
N LEU A 240 -24.39 -8.40 -9.76
CA LEU A 240 -23.09 -8.75 -9.18
C LEU A 240 -22.75 -10.25 -9.37
N LYS A 241 -23.73 -11.15 -9.31
CA LYS A 241 -23.51 -12.59 -9.48
C LYS A 241 -23.28 -13.00 -10.94
N ASP A 242 -24.01 -12.38 -11.86
CA ASP A 242 -24.04 -12.72 -13.28
C ASP A 242 -23.22 -11.71 -14.12
N HIS A 243 -22.28 -11.01 -13.50
CA HIS A 243 -21.39 -10.08 -14.20
C HIS A 243 -20.54 -10.83 -15.24
N GLU A 244 -20.13 -10.15 -16.31
CA GLU A 244 -19.26 -10.72 -17.37
C GLU A 244 -17.92 -11.29 -16.84
N LEU A 245 -17.51 -10.87 -15.64
CA LEU A 245 -16.29 -11.32 -14.95
C LEU A 245 -16.54 -12.47 -13.96
N GLY A 246 -17.77 -12.97 -13.89
CA GLY A 246 -18.26 -13.96 -12.94
C GLY A 246 -18.89 -13.34 -11.70
N ASP A 247 -19.06 -14.15 -10.67
CA ASP A 247 -19.72 -13.76 -9.42
C ASP A 247 -18.84 -12.81 -8.59
N LEU A 248 -19.09 -11.50 -8.71
CA LEU A 248 -18.39 -10.44 -7.98
C LEU A 248 -18.72 -10.43 -6.48
N THR A 249 -19.77 -11.13 -6.04
CA THR A 249 -20.00 -11.29 -4.59
C THR A 249 -18.91 -12.13 -3.91
N LYS A 250 -18.16 -12.90 -4.71
CA LYS A 250 -16.96 -13.62 -4.30
C LYS A 250 -15.68 -12.79 -4.37
N TRP A 251 -15.74 -11.55 -4.87
CA TRP A 251 -14.61 -10.64 -4.92
C TRP A 251 -14.59 -9.72 -3.71
N ARG A 252 -13.40 -9.21 -3.36
CA ARG A 252 -13.22 -8.33 -2.22
C ARG A 252 -13.69 -6.92 -2.54
N GLU A 253 -14.70 -6.43 -1.84
CA GLU A 253 -15.14 -5.03 -1.87
C GLU A 253 -14.12 -4.16 -1.12
N VAL A 254 -13.44 -3.29 -1.85
CA VAL A 254 -12.37 -2.43 -1.30
C VAL A 254 -12.82 -0.99 -1.08
N ALA A 255 -13.82 -0.52 -1.84
CA ALA A 255 -14.42 0.79 -1.67
C ALA A 255 -15.87 0.80 -2.20
N LYS A 256 -16.67 1.71 -1.66
CA LYS A 256 -18.06 1.99 -2.04
C LYS A 256 -18.27 3.49 -1.96
N PHE A 257 -18.83 4.09 -3.00
CA PHE A 257 -19.14 5.52 -3.05
C PHE A 257 -20.59 5.76 -3.44
N GLU A 258 -21.29 6.58 -2.69
CA GLU A 258 -22.64 7.02 -3.04
C GLU A 258 -22.54 8.23 -3.97
N LEU A 259 -22.88 8.03 -5.23
CA LEU A 259 -22.80 9.04 -6.27
C LEU A 259 -24.11 9.85 -6.31
N THR A 260 -23.98 11.15 -6.57
CA THR A 260 -25.15 12.01 -6.86
C THR A 260 -25.44 11.90 -8.37
N PRO A 261 -26.70 11.68 -8.78
CA PRO A 261 -27.05 11.77 -10.21
C PRO A 261 -26.74 13.19 -10.73
N THR A 262 -26.15 13.30 -11.91
CA THR A 262 -26.01 14.59 -12.60
C THR A 262 -27.35 15.02 -13.18
N GLU A 263 -27.62 16.33 -13.29
CA GLU A 263 -28.90 16.85 -13.82
C GLU A 263 -29.23 16.32 -15.24
N GLU A 264 -28.19 16.01 -16.04
CA GLU A 264 -28.30 15.44 -17.39
C GLU A 264 -28.67 13.94 -17.41
N GLU A 265 -28.53 13.23 -16.28
CA GLU A 265 -28.80 11.79 -16.14
C GLU A 265 -30.18 11.50 -15.51
N LEU A 266 -31.03 12.52 -15.34
CA LEU A 266 -32.32 12.39 -14.66
C LEU A 266 -33.49 12.28 -15.66
N THR A 267 -34.19 11.15 -15.64
CA THR A 267 -35.61 11.11 -16.06
C THR A 267 -36.54 11.47 -14.90
N ASP A 268 -37.80 11.81 -15.18
CA ASP A 268 -38.81 12.19 -14.15
C ASP A 268 -39.05 11.09 -13.10
N GLU A 269 -38.70 9.83 -13.38
CA GLU A 269 -38.82 8.68 -12.46
C GLU A 269 -37.54 8.41 -11.62
N GLU A 270 -36.39 8.95 -12.02
CA GLU A 270 -35.06 8.63 -11.45
C GLU A 270 -34.60 9.58 -10.33
N GLN A 271 -35.40 10.59 -9.99
CA GLN A 271 -35.10 11.59 -8.96
C GLN A 271 -34.92 11.02 -7.53
N SER A 272 -35.05 9.71 -7.32
CA SER A 272 -35.00 9.08 -5.99
C SER A 272 -34.03 7.90 -5.80
N SER A 273 -33.29 7.46 -6.83
CA SER A 273 -32.38 6.31 -6.68
C SER A 273 -30.92 6.75 -6.46
N VAL A 274 -30.35 6.34 -5.32
CA VAL A 274 -28.92 6.57 -5.03
C VAL A 274 -28.09 5.63 -5.91
N LYS A 275 -27.33 6.17 -6.87
CA LYS A 275 -26.35 5.39 -7.64
C LYS A 275 -25.15 5.09 -6.73
N VAL A 276 -24.73 3.84 -6.66
CA VAL A 276 -23.58 3.44 -5.83
C VAL A 276 -22.50 2.83 -6.69
N TRP A 277 -21.28 3.35 -6.56
CA TRP A 277 -20.10 2.86 -7.24
C TRP A 277 -19.31 1.92 -6.35
N TYR A 278 -19.17 0.66 -6.77
CA TYR A 278 -18.48 -0.38 -6.01
C TYR A 278 -17.16 -0.73 -6.66
N TRP A 279 -16.15 -0.92 -5.82
CA TRP A 279 -14.81 -1.31 -6.25
C TRP A 279 -14.47 -2.67 -5.70
N PHE A 280 -14.12 -3.59 -6.59
CA PHE A 280 -13.79 -4.95 -6.26
C PHE A 280 -12.38 -5.31 -6.69
N VAL A 281 -11.71 -6.12 -5.87
CA VAL A 281 -10.44 -6.76 -6.19
C VAL A 281 -10.62 -8.27 -6.08
N ARG A 282 -10.13 -9.01 -7.07
CA ARG A 282 -10.20 -10.46 -7.09
C ARG A 282 -9.42 -11.02 -5.89
N PRO A 283 -9.95 -12.03 -5.19
CA PRO A 283 -9.19 -12.71 -4.15
C PRO A 283 -7.92 -13.31 -4.78
N SER A 284 -6.81 -13.32 -4.04
CA SER A 284 -5.60 -13.99 -4.52
C SER A 284 -5.92 -15.48 -4.75
N SER A 285 -5.54 -16.00 -5.92
CA SER A 285 -5.39 -17.44 -6.12
C SER A 285 -3.89 -17.78 -6.19
N GLU A 286 -3.56 -19.05 -5.94
CA GLU A 286 -2.24 -19.70 -5.82
C GLU A 286 -1.10 -19.25 -6.78
N LYS A 287 -1.37 -18.44 -7.80
CA LYS A 287 -0.42 -18.02 -8.85
C LYS A 287 -0.15 -16.52 -8.92
N ASP A 288 -0.73 -15.73 -8.01
CA ASP A 288 -0.66 -14.27 -8.07
C ASP A 288 0.32 -13.71 -7.01
N GLU A 289 1.63 -13.75 -7.33
CA GLU A 289 2.75 -13.29 -6.47
C GLU A 289 2.64 -11.81 -6.03
N ASP A 290 1.87 -10.98 -6.75
CA ASP A 290 1.78 -9.53 -6.55
C ASP A 290 0.58 -9.06 -5.69
N SER A 291 -0.18 -9.97 -5.10
CA SER A 291 -1.34 -9.62 -4.27
C SER A 291 -1.03 -9.69 -2.79
N PHE A 292 -0.70 -8.55 -2.17
CA PHE A 292 -0.64 -8.38 -0.72
C PHE A 292 -2.04 -8.39 -0.07
N SER A 293 -2.94 -9.29 -0.47
CA SER A 293 -4.26 -9.39 0.14
C SER A 293 -4.13 -9.88 1.58
N ARG A 294 -4.51 -9.03 2.53
CA ARG A 294 -4.53 -9.31 3.98
C ARG A 294 -5.54 -10.40 4.42
N GLN A 295 -6.19 -11.12 3.49
CA GLN A 295 -7.26 -12.08 3.77
C GLN A 295 -6.96 -13.43 3.12
N ALA A 296 -7.30 -14.50 3.85
CA ALA A 296 -7.09 -15.88 3.41
C ALA A 296 -8.32 -16.38 2.63
N PRO A 297 -8.15 -17.31 1.67
CA PRO A 297 -9.28 -17.91 0.95
C PRO A 297 -10.24 -18.66 1.88
N GLU A 298 -9.74 -19.13 3.02
CA GLU A 298 -10.51 -19.82 4.05
C GLU A 298 -10.32 -19.17 5.43
N ILE A 299 -11.25 -19.46 6.34
CA ILE A 299 -11.16 -19.03 7.74
C ILE A 299 -9.92 -19.68 8.37
N GLN A 300 -9.08 -18.87 9.01
CA GLN A 300 -7.95 -19.36 9.79
C GLN A 300 -8.23 -19.13 11.27
N PHE A 301 -8.14 -20.19 12.08
CA PHE A 301 -8.27 -20.07 13.53
C PHE A 301 -7.00 -19.50 14.15
N LEU A 302 -7.16 -18.63 15.15
CA LEU A 302 -6.06 -17.88 15.77
C LEU A 302 -4.98 -18.81 16.33
N ARG A 303 -5.39 -19.81 17.11
CA ARG A 303 -4.47 -20.77 17.72
C ARG A 303 -3.66 -21.55 16.67
N SER A 304 -4.30 -22.01 15.60
CA SER A 304 -3.63 -22.74 14.51
C SER A 304 -2.61 -21.83 13.80
N HIS A 305 -3.01 -20.59 13.50
CA HIS A 305 -2.14 -19.62 12.87
C HIS A 305 -0.90 -19.30 13.71
N LEU A 306 -1.06 -19.04 15.01
CA LEU A 306 0.05 -18.75 15.93
C LEU A 306 1.04 -19.93 16.04
N ASN A 307 0.53 -21.17 16.14
CA ASN A 307 1.37 -22.36 16.14
C ASN A 307 2.14 -22.50 14.82
N CYS A 308 1.47 -22.26 13.69
CA CYS A 308 2.10 -22.32 12.38
C CYS A 308 3.19 -21.24 12.22
N ALA A 309 2.93 -20.02 12.68
CA ALA A 309 3.91 -18.92 12.68
C ALA A 309 5.13 -19.25 13.52
N LYS A 310 4.93 -19.83 14.71
CA LYS A 310 6.01 -20.37 15.54
C LYS A 310 6.83 -21.43 14.79
N ASP A 311 6.18 -22.42 14.18
CA ASP A 311 6.88 -23.51 13.46
C ASP A 311 7.71 -22.98 12.29
N TYR A 312 7.21 -21.98 11.55
CA TYR A 312 7.97 -21.31 10.51
C TYR A 312 9.13 -20.48 11.08
N ALA A 313 8.93 -19.77 12.17
CA ALA A 313 10.00 -19.03 12.85
C ALA A 313 11.12 -19.97 13.32
N VAL A 314 10.78 -21.14 13.88
CA VAL A 314 11.77 -22.17 14.24
C VAL A 314 12.58 -22.62 13.03
N LYS A 315 11.92 -22.89 11.89
CA LYS A 315 12.61 -23.27 10.64
C LYS A 315 13.52 -22.15 10.12
N ILE A 316 13.07 -20.90 10.16
CA ILE A 316 13.86 -19.72 9.75
C ILE A 316 15.10 -19.58 10.64
N VAL A 317 14.92 -19.58 11.96
CA VAL A 317 15.99 -19.44 12.96
C VAL A 317 17.03 -20.56 12.78
N ALA A 318 16.58 -21.81 12.61
CA ALA A 318 17.47 -22.94 12.38
C ALA A 318 18.25 -22.83 11.06
N ALA A 319 17.59 -22.43 9.96
CA ALA A 319 18.21 -22.28 8.65
C ALA A 319 19.25 -21.14 8.62
N LEU A 320 18.99 -20.06 9.33
CA LEU A 320 19.89 -18.91 9.46
C LEU A 320 20.97 -19.11 10.53
N GLN A 321 20.85 -20.15 11.36
CA GLN A 321 21.71 -20.38 12.53
C GLN A 321 21.76 -19.13 13.43
N LEU A 322 20.59 -18.51 13.65
CA LEU A 322 20.50 -17.28 14.43
C LEU A 322 20.91 -17.58 15.89
N PRO A 323 21.85 -16.81 16.47
CA PRO A 323 22.29 -17.05 17.84
C PRO A 323 21.21 -16.68 18.85
N GLU A 324 21.45 -17.09 20.10
CA GLU A 324 20.70 -16.56 21.24
C GLU A 324 21.32 -15.23 21.71
N PRO A 325 20.50 -14.27 22.17
CA PRO A 325 19.07 -14.41 22.46
C PRO A 325 18.10 -14.16 21.28
N GLU A 326 18.58 -13.76 20.10
CA GLU A 326 17.75 -13.29 18.99
C GLU A 326 16.85 -14.41 18.41
N GLY A 327 17.37 -15.64 18.35
CA GLY A 327 16.64 -16.84 17.98
C GLY A 327 15.38 -17.04 18.80
N THR A 328 15.52 -17.04 20.13
CA THR A 328 14.38 -17.14 21.06
C THR A 328 13.41 -15.97 20.86
N ALA A 329 13.91 -14.75 20.75
CA ALA A 329 13.05 -13.58 20.59
C ALA A 329 12.18 -13.64 19.33
N VAL A 330 12.75 -14.06 18.20
CA VAL A 330 12.01 -14.22 16.92
C VAL A 330 10.93 -15.30 17.04
N ILE A 331 11.25 -16.45 17.65
CA ILE A 331 10.30 -17.57 17.80
C ILE A 331 9.14 -17.16 18.71
N VAL A 332 9.44 -16.58 19.88
CA VAL A 332 8.41 -16.18 20.85
C VAL A 332 7.58 -15.01 20.31
N ALA A 333 8.19 -14.05 19.62
CA ALA A 333 7.45 -12.97 18.96
C ALA A 333 6.47 -13.54 17.91
N ALA A 334 6.91 -14.47 17.05
CA ALA A 334 6.04 -15.09 16.06
C ALA A 334 4.88 -15.89 16.68
N GLU A 335 5.13 -16.60 17.79
CA GLU A 335 4.11 -17.34 18.55
C GLU A 335 3.02 -16.45 19.15
N LEU A 336 3.34 -15.19 19.46
CA LEU A 336 2.44 -14.30 20.22
C LEU A 336 1.90 -13.10 19.43
N HIS A 337 2.48 -12.76 18.28
CA HIS A 337 2.29 -11.46 17.60
C HIS A 337 0.84 -11.02 17.38
N ASP A 338 -0.05 -11.99 17.26
CA ASP A 338 -1.44 -11.83 16.85
C ASP A 338 -2.46 -12.05 17.98
N LEU A 339 -2.02 -12.24 19.23
CA LEU A 339 -2.94 -12.47 20.35
C LEU A 339 -3.97 -11.33 20.52
N GLY A 340 -3.62 -10.09 20.16
CA GLY A 340 -4.54 -8.95 20.18
C GLY A 340 -5.69 -9.06 19.18
N LYS A 341 -5.70 -10.06 18.29
CA LYS A 341 -6.87 -10.39 17.48
C LYS A 341 -8.03 -10.97 18.30
N ASP A 342 -7.77 -11.48 19.51
CA ASP A 342 -8.80 -11.93 20.45
C ASP A 342 -9.52 -10.74 21.11
N ARG A 343 -10.19 -9.93 20.28
CA ARG A 343 -11.04 -8.82 20.69
C ARG A 343 -12.29 -8.83 19.84
N LYS A 344 -13.44 -8.64 20.48
CA LYS A 344 -14.74 -8.48 19.83
C LYS A 344 -14.70 -7.43 18.74
N LEU A 345 -14.08 -6.26 18.99
CA LEU A 345 -13.96 -5.21 17.96
C LEU A 345 -13.26 -5.73 16.71
N TRP A 346 -12.11 -6.40 16.88
CA TRP A 346 -11.33 -6.94 15.77
C TRP A 346 -12.05 -8.10 15.07
N GLN A 347 -12.61 -9.05 15.83
CA GLN A 347 -13.32 -10.23 15.32
C GLN A 347 -14.59 -9.83 14.55
N HIS A 348 -15.38 -8.91 15.10
CA HIS A 348 -16.53 -8.36 14.39
C HIS A 348 -16.11 -7.57 13.15
N GLY A 349 -15.01 -6.83 13.23
CA GLY A 349 -14.46 -6.08 12.13
C GLY A 349 -14.10 -6.96 10.93
N ILE A 350 -13.58 -8.17 11.15
CA ILE A 350 -13.35 -9.16 10.08
C ILE A 350 -14.59 -10.00 9.73
N GLY A 351 -15.72 -9.78 10.38
CA GLY A 351 -17.01 -10.44 10.12
C GLY A 351 -17.32 -11.67 10.97
N ASN A 352 -16.52 -12.00 11.97
CA ASN A 352 -16.78 -13.11 12.87
C ASN A 352 -17.84 -12.76 13.92
N LYS A 353 -19.11 -12.97 13.57
CA LYS A 353 -20.26 -12.75 14.49
C LYS A 353 -20.43 -13.86 15.53
N ALA A 354 -19.78 -15.01 15.35
CA ALA A 354 -19.85 -16.15 16.24
C ALA A 354 -18.74 -16.15 17.31
N TYR A 355 -17.98 -15.05 17.40
CA TYR A 355 -16.89 -14.88 18.35
C TYR A 355 -17.36 -15.09 19.80
N ASP A 356 -16.68 -16.01 20.49
CA ASP A 356 -16.80 -16.24 21.92
C ASP A 356 -15.39 -16.31 22.55
N PRO A 357 -14.99 -15.32 23.38
CA PRO A 357 -13.67 -15.32 24.01
C PRO A 357 -13.42 -16.52 24.93
N THR A 358 -14.46 -17.24 25.36
CA THR A 358 -14.33 -18.43 26.21
C THR A 358 -14.07 -19.71 25.43
N ASN A 359 -14.23 -19.67 24.10
CA ASN A 359 -14.02 -20.80 23.22
C ASN A 359 -12.97 -20.49 22.15
N PRO A 360 -11.71 -20.94 22.31
CA PRO A 360 -10.62 -20.68 21.37
C PRO A 360 -10.89 -21.09 19.92
N GLU A 361 -11.74 -22.10 19.72
CA GLU A 361 -12.12 -22.59 18.39
C GLU A 361 -13.06 -21.62 17.65
N THR A 362 -13.51 -20.54 18.30
CA THR A 362 -14.31 -19.49 17.65
C THR A 362 -13.48 -18.28 17.26
N ILE A 363 -12.20 -18.22 17.65
CA ILE A 363 -11.36 -17.03 17.46
C ILE A 363 -10.60 -17.17 16.16
N TRP A 364 -10.78 -16.22 15.25
CA TRP A 364 -10.17 -16.28 13.92
C TRP A 364 -8.91 -15.40 13.88
N ALA A 365 -7.83 -15.89 13.27
CA ALA A 365 -6.70 -15.06 12.84
C ALA A 365 -7.01 -14.33 11.53
N LYS A 366 -7.83 -14.93 10.67
CA LYS A 366 -8.26 -14.38 9.38
C LYS A 366 -9.65 -14.91 9.00
N SER A 367 -10.41 -14.10 8.28
CA SER A 367 -11.67 -14.51 7.66
C SER A 367 -11.56 -14.60 6.15
N ASN A 368 -12.49 -15.36 5.56
CA ASN A 368 -12.81 -15.34 4.13
C ASN A 368 -13.83 -14.23 3.78
N ASN A 369 -14.02 -13.25 4.67
CA ASN A 369 -14.98 -12.18 4.45
C ASN A 369 -14.40 -11.16 3.48
N ASN A 370 -15.05 -11.03 2.32
CA ASN A 370 -14.67 -10.15 1.23
C ASN A 370 -14.87 -8.65 1.50
N ARG A 371 -15.23 -8.24 2.72
CA ARG A 371 -15.40 -6.82 3.08
C ARG A 371 -14.15 -6.24 3.72
N ARG A 372 -13.95 -4.93 3.59
CA ARG A 372 -12.92 -4.20 4.33
C ARG A 372 -13.14 -4.37 5.84
N PRO A 373 -12.11 -4.79 6.61
CA PRO A 373 -12.23 -4.88 8.05
C PRO A 373 -12.56 -3.52 8.68
N ALA A 374 -13.53 -3.49 9.59
CA ALA A 374 -13.93 -2.30 10.33
C ALA A 374 -13.48 -2.42 11.79
N ASN A 375 -12.24 -2.00 12.06
CA ASN A 375 -11.61 -2.14 13.39
C ASN A 375 -11.46 -0.80 14.13
N GLU A 376 -12.06 0.28 13.64
CA GLU A 376 -12.06 1.61 14.29
C GLU A 376 -10.67 2.13 14.73
N GLY A 377 -9.62 1.84 13.95
CA GLY A 377 -8.25 2.25 14.27
C GLY A 377 -7.50 1.31 15.22
N TYR A 378 -8.17 0.31 15.81
CA TYR A 378 -7.55 -0.66 16.71
C TYR A 378 -6.44 -1.46 16.02
N ARG A 379 -5.30 -1.54 16.73
CA ARG A 379 -4.09 -2.28 16.31
C ARG A 379 -3.92 -3.51 17.18
N HIS A 380 -4.02 -4.71 16.58
CA HIS A 380 -3.87 -5.97 17.30
C HIS A 380 -2.44 -6.17 17.83
N GLU A 381 -1.46 -5.49 17.27
CA GLU A 381 -0.08 -5.46 17.77
C GLU A 381 -0.02 -4.79 19.14
N PHE A 382 -0.68 -3.64 19.27
CA PHE A 382 -0.78 -2.93 20.55
C PHE A 382 -1.56 -3.75 21.58
N GLY A 383 -2.69 -4.34 21.16
CA GLY A 383 -3.46 -5.28 21.98
C GLY A 383 -2.67 -6.50 22.46
N THR A 384 -1.73 -7.00 21.65
CA THR A 384 -0.85 -8.10 22.04
C THR A 384 0.09 -7.67 23.17
N LEU A 385 0.73 -6.51 23.06
CA LEU A 385 1.67 -6.01 24.08
C LEU A 385 1.03 -5.93 25.47
N LEU A 386 -0.23 -5.50 25.51
CA LEU A 386 -1.04 -5.34 26.71
C LEU A 386 -1.31 -6.64 27.49
N GLN A 387 -1.16 -7.80 26.87
CA GLN A 387 -1.41 -9.11 27.49
C GLN A 387 -0.19 -10.03 27.54
N LEU A 388 0.99 -9.57 27.10
CA LEU A 388 2.23 -10.35 27.16
C LEU A 388 2.58 -10.80 28.59
N GLU A 389 2.30 -9.96 29.58
CA GLU A 389 2.40 -10.28 31.01
C GLU A 389 1.39 -11.34 31.50
N LYS A 390 0.66 -12.03 30.61
CA LYS A 390 -0.11 -13.22 30.95
C LYS A 390 0.45 -14.49 30.31
N GLN A 391 1.46 -14.36 29.45
CA GLN A 391 2.03 -15.47 28.70
C GLN A 391 3.29 -15.97 29.40
N ASP A 392 3.26 -17.20 29.89
CA ASP A 392 4.40 -17.80 30.60
C ASP A 392 5.64 -17.93 29.68
N VAL A 393 5.43 -18.22 28.40
CA VAL A 393 6.50 -18.27 27.39
C VAL A 393 7.24 -16.93 27.23
N PHE A 394 6.57 -15.83 27.55
CA PHE A 394 7.13 -14.48 27.56
C PHE A 394 7.76 -14.14 28.92
N LYS A 395 7.01 -14.34 30.02
CA LYS A 395 7.46 -14.02 31.39
C LYS A 395 8.74 -14.71 31.80
N ASN A 396 8.91 -15.96 31.35
CA ASN A 396 10.07 -16.77 31.68
C ASN A 396 11.33 -16.38 30.89
N GLN A 397 11.22 -15.41 29.97
CA GLN A 397 12.38 -14.89 29.24
C GLN A 397 13.16 -13.86 30.07
N PRO A 398 14.48 -13.76 29.88
CA PRO A 398 15.27 -12.66 30.43
C PRO A 398 14.79 -11.28 29.93
N GLU A 399 15.05 -10.23 30.70
CA GLU A 399 14.49 -8.89 30.48
C GLU A 399 14.88 -8.28 29.11
N ASP A 400 16.12 -8.46 28.68
CA ASP A 400 16.62 -8.06 27.35
C ASP A 400 15.88 -8.77 26.22
N VAL A 401 15.63 -10.07 26.36
CA VAL A 401 14.84 -10.86 25.40
C VAL A 401 13.38 -10.41 25.38
N GLN A 402 12.79 -10.12 26.54
CA GLN A 402 11.43 -9.58 26.63
C GLN A 402 11.31 -8.25 25.88
N GLU A 403 12.29 -7.35 26.02
CA GLU A 403 12.31 -6.08 25.31
C GLU A 403 12.38 -6.28 23.80
N LEU A 404 13.23 -7.19 23.30
CA LEU A 404 13.26 -7.51 21.88
C LEU A 404 11.92 -8.11 21.40
N ILE A 405 11.33 -9.05 22.14
CA ILE A 405 10.02 -9.64 21.80
C ILE A 405 8.93 -8.57 21.71
N ARG A 406 8.82 -7.69 22.72
CA ARG A 406 7.85 -6.58 22.71
C ARG A 406 8.02 -5.72 21.46
N HIS A 407 9.25 -5.42 21.06
CA HIS A 407 9.52 -4.62 19.87
C HIS A 407 9.16 -5.32 18.57
N LEU A 408 9.58 -6.58 18.41
CA LEU A 408 9.28 -7.36 17.20
C LEU A 408 7.77 -7.52 16.98
N ILE A 409 7.01 -7.72 18.06
CA ILE A 409 5.53 -7.72 18.03
C ILE A 409 5.00 -6.33 17.68
N ALA A 410 5.50 -5.26 18.29
CA ALA A 410 5.02 -3.90 18.01
C ALA A 410 5.20 -3.49 16.54
N ALA A 411 6.30 -3.94 15.91
CA ALA A 411 6.75 -3.43 14.62
C ALA A 411 6.35 -4.28 13.39
N HIS A 412 5.74 -5.46 13.58
CA HIS A 412 5.52 -6.40 12.47
C HIS A 412 4.58 -5.91 11.35
N HIS A 413 3.77 -4.87 11.56
CA HIS A 413 3.04 -4.18 10.48
C HIS A 413 3.45 -2.71 10.28
N GLY A 414 4.69 -2.36 10.62
CA GLY A 414 5.29 -1.05 10.34
C GLY A 414 4.93 0.07 11.32
N ARG A 415 4.29 -0.27 12.45
CA ARG A 415 4.15 0.61 13.64
C ARG A 415 5.32 0.36 14.60
N GLY A 416 5.30 0.95 15.80
CA GLY A 416 6.37 0.75 16.80
C GLY A 416 7.73 1.36 16.45
N ARG A 417 7.85 2.08 15.33
CA ARG A 417 9.06 2.76 14.86
C ARG A 417 8.82 4.26 14.69
N PRO A 418 8.81 5.07 15.77
CA PRO A 418 9.13 4.69 17.13
C PRO A 418 7.89 4.49 18.03
N HIS A 419 6.67 4.70 17.53
CA HIS A 419 5.48 4.77 18.38
C HIS A 419 4.22 4.19 17.72
N PHE A 420 3.14 4.15 18.49
CA PHE A 420 1.77 4.04 17.99
C PHE A 420 1.10 5.42 18.07
N PRO A 421 0.47 5.91 16.99
CA PRO A 421 -0.37 7.10 17.04
C PRO A 421 -1.42 7.02 18.16
N ARG A 422 -1.81 8.16 18.75
CA ARG A 422 -2.72 8.19 19.91
C ARG A 422 -4.05 7.48 19.63
N ASP A 423 -4.58 7.67 18.43
CA ASP A 423 -5.82 7.09 17.92
C ASP A 423 -5.70 5.59 17.59
N GLU A 424 -4.48 5.06 17.51
CA GLU A 424 -4.20 3.62 17.32
C GLU A 424 -3.81 2.91 18.63
N ALA A 425 -3.42 3.67 19.66
CA ALA A 425 -2.87 3.17 20.92
C ALA A 425 -3.94 2.92 22.00
N PHE A 426 -4.90 2.06 21.70
CA PHE A 426 -5.99 1.72 22.61
C PHE A 426 -6.39 0.24 22.52
N ASP A 427 -7.08 -0.25 23.56
CA ASP A 427 -7.80 -1.53 23.53
C ASP A 427 -9.15 -1.34 24.25
N PRO A 428 -10.29 -1.49 23.55
CA PRO A 428 -11.60 -1.23 24.11
C PRO A 428 -12.03 -2.27 25.16
N GLU A 429 -11.45 -3.48 25.15
CA GLU A 429 -11.83 -4.57 26.06
C GLU A 429 -10.82 -4.79 27.17
N ALA A 430 -9.59 -4.30 27.02
CA ALA A 430 -8.59 -4.23 28.09
C ALA A 430 -9.16 -3.69 29.40
N TYR A 431 -9.92 -2.58 29.33
CA TYR A 431 -10.53 -1.95 30.50
C TYR A 431 -11.67 -2.78 31.09
N SER A 432 -12.54 -3.35 30.23
CA SER A 432 -13.74 -4.07 30.68
C SER A 432 -13.45 -5.48 31.20
N ARG A 433 -12.37 -6.11 30.74
CA ARG A 433 -11.87 -7.39 31.26
C ARG A 433 -11.04 -7.22 32.55
N GLY A 434 -10.88 -6.00 33.06
CA GLY A 434 -10.09 -5.69 34.27
C GLY A 434 -8.59 -5.98 34.08
N GLU A 435 -8.13 -5.98 32.83
CA GLU A 435 -6.79 -6.40 32.47
C GLU A 435 -5.79 -5.26 32.58
N LEU A 436 -6.28 -4.00 32.58
CA LEU A 436 -5.48 -2.79 32.52
C LEU A 436 -6.11 -1.63 33.29
N THR A 437 -5.24 -0.72 33.74
CA THR A 437 -5.60 0.63 34.16
C THR A 437 -5.25 1.64 33.06
N GLN A 438 -5.84 2.84 33.10
CA GLN A 438 -5.48 3.91 32.16
C GLN A 438 -3.97 4.25 32.23
N GLU A 439 -3.41 4.12 33.43
CA GLU A 439 -1.99 4.31 33.69
C GLU A 439 -1.13 3.26 32.97
N GLY A 440 -1.49 1.97 33.00
CA GLY A 440 -0.72 0.92 32.33
C GLY A 440 -0.68 1.06 30.80
N VAL A 441 -1.79 1.53 30.20
CA VAL A 441 -1.82 1.85 28.76
C VAL A 441 -0.90 3.03 28.46
N PHE A 442 -0.96 4.08 29.27
CA PHE A 442 -0.12 5.27 29.11
C PHE A 442 1.37 4.93 29.26
N GLU A 443 1.74 4.14 30.26
CA GLU A 443 3.11 3.65 30.47
C GLU A 443 3.61 2.88 29.25
N LEU A 444 2.82 1.96 28.70
CA LEU A 444 3.19 1.24 27.49
C LEU A 444 3.43 2.18 26.30
N VAL A 445 2.51 3.13 26.07
CA VAL A 445 2.64 4.12 24.98
C VAL A 445 3.92 4.94 25.12
N CYS A 446 4.25 5.37 26.34
CA CYS A 446 5.49 6.10 26.62
C CYS A 446 6.74 5.22 26.47
N GLU A 447 6.63 3.91 26.70
CA GLU A 447 7.78 3.01 26.66
C GLU A 447 8.16 2.56 25.24
N VAL A 448 7.21 2.45 24.30
CA VAL A 448 7.50 2.01 22.91
C VAL A 448 8.64 2.83 22.25
N PRO A 449 8.64 4.19 22.29
CA PRO A 449 9.73 4.98 21.73
C PRO A 449 11.08 4.75 22.42
N GLY A 450 11.07 4.61 23.75
CA GLY A 450 12.27 4.34 24.54
C GLY A 450 12.90 2.99 24.18
N ARG A 451 12.07 1.95 24.10
CA ARG A 451 12.46 0.61 23.66
C ARG A 451 13.05 0.61 22.26
N PHE A 452 12.38 1.23 21.30
CA PHE A 452 12.88 1.36 19.93
C PHE A 452 14.27 2.02 19.91
N ALA A 453 14.45 3.13 20.63
CA ALA A 453 15.73 3.82 20.67
C ALA A 453 16.85 2.98 21.29
N ARG A 454 16.57 2.19 22.34
CA ARG A 454 17.55 1.27 22.96
C ARG A 454 17.94 0.15 21.99
N LEU A 455 16.96 -0.56 21.44
CA LEU A 455 17.21 -1.68 20.53
C LEU A 455 17.87 -1.23 19.22
N GLN A 456 17.53 -0.04 18.71
CA GLN A 456 18.20 0.49 17.51
C GLN A 456 19.67 0.81 17.77
N ARG A 457 20.06 1.21 19.00
CA ARG A 457 21.46 1.40 19.37
C ARG A 457 22.20 0.08 19.54
N GLU A 458 21.52 -0.95 20.02
CA GLU A 458 22.08 -2.28 20.27
C GLU A 458 22.29 -3.08 18.98
N TYR A 459 21.24 -3.23 18.16
CA TYR A 459 21.27 -4.03 16.94
C TYR A 459 21.64 -3.24 15.69
N GLY A 460 21.72 -1.91 15.80
CA GLY A 460 21.81 -1.04 14.65
C GLY A 460 20.52 -1.03 13.81
N ARG A 461 20.49 -0.12 12.83
CA ARG A 461 19.30 0.15 12.01
C ARG A 461 18.92 -1.03 11.13
N TRP A 462 19.93 -1.67 10.55
CA TRP A 462 19.78 -2.83 9.68
C TRP A 462 19.50 -4.11 10.47
N GLY A 463 20.20 -4.33 11.58
CA GLY A 463 20.01 -5.53 12.39
C GLY A 463 18.59 -5.60 12.97
N LEU A 464 18.10 -4.50 13.54
CA LEU A 464 16.74 -4.47 14.09
C LEU A 464 15.67 -4.63 12.99
N ALA A 465 15.84 -3.96 11.85
CA ALA A 465 14.91 -4.10 10.72
C ALA A 465 14.93 -5.52 10.12
N TRP A 466 16.10 -6.16 10.13
CA TRP A 466 16.24 -7.55 9.69
C TRP A 466 15.52 -8.50 10.63
N LEU A 467 15.69 -8.38 11.95
CA LEU A 467 14.98 -9.22 12.93
C LEU A 467 13.45 -9.08 12.82
N GLU A 468 12.94 -7.86 12.63
CA GLU A 468 11.51 -7.62 12.38
C GLU A 468 11.03 -8.31 11.10
N SER A 469 11.86 -8.33 10.06
CA SER A 469 11.52 -8.98 8.79
C SER A 469 11.38 -10.50 8.94
N LEU A 470 12.06 -11.13 9.90
CA LEU A 470 11.95 -12.56 10.17
C LEU A 470 10.58 -12.92 10.73
N VAL A 471 10.06 -12.14 11.69
CA VAL A 471 8.70 -12.33 12.23
C VAL A 471 7.65 -12.10 11.15
N ARG A 472 7.83 -11.06 10.32
CA ARG A 472 6.95 -10.81 9.16
C ARG A 472 6.95 -11.96 8.16
N ALA A 473 8.12 -12.55 7.89
CA ALA A 473 8.23 -13.69 7.00
C ALA A 473 7.51 -14.93 7.57
N ALA A 474 7.64 -15.17 8.88
CA ALA A 474 6.95 -16.26 9.56
C ALA A 474 5.42 -16.10 9.51
N ASP A 475 4.89 -14.91 9.79
CA ASP A 475 3.45 -14.60 9.65
C ASP A 475 2.97 -14.82 8.20
N VAL A 476 3.69 -14.30 7.20
CA VAL A 476 3.34 -14.47 5.78
C VAL A 476 3.33 -15.95 5.37
N MET A 477 4.26 -16.76 5.85
CA MET A 477 4.29 -18.20 5.56
C MET A 477 3.15 -18.94 6.27
N ALA A 478 2.91 -18.66 7.56
CA ALA A 478 1.79 -19.23 8.30
C ALA A 478 0.44 -18.91 7.65
N SER A 479 0.32 -17.68 7.16
CA SER A 479 -0.84 -17.19 6.42
C SER A 479 -1.11 -17.97 5.13
N ARG A 480 -0.07 -18.46 4.46
CA ARG A 480 -0.16 -19.25 3.21
C ARG A 480 -0.34 -20.75 3.44
N ASN A 481 -0.05 -21.26 4.64
CA ASN A 481 0.04 -22.70 4.91
C ASN A 481 -1.28 -23.47 4.77
N LEU A 482 -2.44 -22.79 4.74
CA LEU A 482 -3.72 -23.44 4.44
C LEU A 482 -3.92 -23.76 2.95
N GLU A 483 -3.03 -23.28 2.07
CA GLU A 483 -3.12 -23.52 0.62
C GLU A 483 -2.51 -24.88 0.20
N VAL A 484 -1.99 -25.69 1.13
CA VAL A 484 -1.22 -26.92 0.80
C VAL A 484 -1.93 -28.22 1.19
N GLU A 485 -3.04 -28.16 1.94
CA GLU A 485 -3.76 -29.37 2.40
C GLU A 485 -5.08 -29.68 1.66
N SER A 486 -5.40 -28.99 0.55
CA SER A 486 -6.61 -29.28 -0.26
C SER A 486 -6.36 -30.22 -1.43
#